data_AF-X1M5V8-F1
#
_entry.id   AF-X1M5V8-F1
#
_cell.length_a   1.000
_cell.length_b   1.000
_cell.length_c   1.000
_cell.angle_alpha   90.00
_cell.angle_beta   90.00
_cell.angle_gamma   90.00
#
_symmetry.space_group_name_H-M   'P 1'
#
loop_
_entity.id
_entity.type
_entity.pdbx_description
1 polymer ?
#
loop_
_entity_poly.entity_id
_entity_poly.type
_entity_poly.pdbx_seq_one_letter_code
_entity_poly.pdbx_strand_id
1 'polypeptide(L)'
;THEYKKFSTLRDYEKRRYLKNFWSKNDYWQFEKRILEADDKFAIHLLKGRDSERGRFYIKNGPPDDINDMPITDWGRPLEIWYYYAQGYSVLFCDKRCDGNPVIVKIFKSGEEDIDDERWLIDIAPGTYKAGQETEEYE
;
A
#
# COMPACT_ATOMS: atom_id res chain seq x y z
N THR A 1 -11.37 -6.77 -2.61
CA THR A 1 -10.52 -7.84 -3.19
C THR A 1 -11.39 -8.94 -3.82
N HIS A 2 -10.85 -9.70 -4.78
CA HIS A 2 -11.55 -10.81 -5.45
C HIS A 2 -12.05 -11.88 -4.45
N GLU A 3 -11.26 -12.17 -3.42
CA GLU A 3 -11.63 -13.09 -2.33
C GLU A 3 -12.85 -12.64 -1.53
N TYR A 4 -12.94 -11.35 -1.17
CA TYR A 4 -14.11 -10.83 -0.45
C TYR A 4 -15.39 -10.92 -1.28
N LYS A 5 -15.30 -10.60 -2.58
CA LYS A 5 -16.45 -10.73 -3.50
C LYS A 5 -16.91 -12.19 -3.54
N LYS A 6 -15.99 -13.13 -3.72
CA LYS A 6 -16.29 -14.57 -3.68
C LYS A 6 -16.90 -15.01 -2.34
N PHE A 7 -16.38 -14.52 -1.22
CA PHE A 7 -16.92 -14.83 0.11
C PHE A 7 -18.33 -14.25 0.32
N SER A 8 -18.59 -13.04 -0.15
CA SER A 8 -19.89 -12.37 0.03
C SER A 8 -21.05 -13.09 -0.65
N THR A 9 -20.79 -13.76 -1.78
CA THR A 9 -21.78 -14.52 -2.55
C THR A 9 -22.10 -15.90 -1.97
N LEU A 10 -21.34 -16.37 -0.97
CA LEU A 10 -21.56 -17.67 -0.34
C LEU A 10 -22.79 -17.66 0.58
N ARG A 11 -23.44 -18.82 0.71
CA ARG A 11 -24.49 -19.05 1.71
C ARG A 11 -23.87 -19.14 3.11
N ASP A 12 -24.67 -18.96 4.16
CA ASP A 12 -24.17 -18.91 5.55
C ASP A 12 -23.39 -20.16 5.97
N TYR A 13 -23.84 -21.35 5.57
CA TYR A 13 -23.11 -22.59 5.82
C TYR A 13 -21.72 -22.60 5.16
N GLU A 14 -21.64 -22.14 3.91
CA GLU A 14 -20.41 -22.07 3.15
C GLU A 14 -19.45 -21.01 3.69
N LYS A 15 -19.97 -19.87 4.16
CA LYS A 15 -19.21 -18.85 4.87
C LYS A 15 -18.58 -19.39 6.15
N ARG A 16 -19.34 -20.13 6.98
CA ARG A 16 -18.81 -20.78 8.19
C ARG A 16 -17.70 -21.78 7.86
N ARG A 17 -17.91 -22.62 6.85
CA ARG A 17 -16.89 -23.58 6.39
C ARG A 17 -15.63 -22.87 5.88
N TYR A 18 -15.79 -21.81 5.09
CA TYR A 18 -14.70 -20.98 4.60
C TYR A 18 -13.89 -20.39 5.76
N LEU A 19 -14.55 -19.71 6.71
CA LEU A 19 -13.88 -19.09 7.86
C LEU A 19 -13.14 -20.12 8.72
N LYS A 20 -13.75 -21.29 8.97
CA LYS A 20 -13.09 -22.38 9.71
C LYS A 20 -11.80 -22.83 9.01
N ASN A 21 -11.87 -23.05 7.69
CA ASN A 21 -10.70 -23.47 6.90
C ASN A 21 -9.66 -22.36 6.74
N PHE A 22 -10.09 -21.10 6.72
CA PHE A 22 -9.20 -19.95 6.64
C PHE A 22 -8.40 -19.82 7.94
N TRP A 23 -9.08 -19.78 9.09
CA TRP A 23 -8.42 -19.64 10.39
C TRP A 23 -7.70 -20.91 10.85
N SER A 24 -7.98 -22.08 10.28
CA SER A 24 -7.14 -23.27 10.53
C SER A 24 -5.76 -23.17 9.88
N LYS A 25 -5.56 -22.25 8.94
CA LYS A 25 -4.31 -22.07 8.18
C LYS A 25 -3.62 -20.73 8.45
N ASN A 26 -4.32 -19.81 9.13
CA ASN A 26 -3.84 -18.46 9.42
C ASN A 26 -3.83 -18.23 10.92
N ASP A 27 -2.84 -17.49 11.40
CA ASP A 27 -2.75 -17.13 12.81
C ASP A 27 -3.68 -15.94 13.10
N TYR A 28 -4.79 -16.24 13.78
CA TYR A 28 -5.77 -15.23 14.19
C TYR A 28 -5.17 -14.18 15.11
N TRP A 29 -4.32 -14.58 16.06
CA TRP A 29 -3.76 -13.67 17.05
C TRP A 29 -2.77 -12.70 16.42
N GLN A 30 -1.96 -13.17 15.46
CA GLN A 30 -1.10 -12.29 14.67
C GLN A 30 -1.91 -11.32 13.82
N PHE A 31 -3.01 -11.78 13.22
CA PHE A 31 -3.89 -10.91 12.45
C PHE A 31 -4.55 -9.83 13.32
N GLU A 32 -5.09 -10.21 14.47
CA GLU A 32 -5.67 -9.28 15.45
C GLU A 32 -4.63 -8.27 15.95
N LYS A 33 -3.42 -8.75 16.30
CA LYS A 33 -2.31 -7.88 16.70
C LYS A 33 -2.03 -6.82 15.63
N ARG A 34 -1.92 -7.22 14.36
CA ARG A 34 -1.68 -6.27 13.26
C ARG A 34 -2.81 -5.28 13.04
N ILE A 35 -4.06 -5.67 13.32
CA ILE A 35 -5.20 -4.75 13.29
C ILE A 35 -5.03 -3.65 14.35
N LEU A 36 -4.67 -4.03 15.57
CA LEU A 36 -4.48 -3.07 16.67
C LEU A 36 -3.28 -2.15 16.38
N GLU A 37 -2.17 -2.71 15.92
CA GLU A 37 -1.00 -1.93 15.50
C GLU A 37 -1.31 -0.99 14.33
N ALA A 38 -2.13 -1.44 13.37
CA ALA A 38 -2.54 -0.60 12.26
C ALA A 38 -3.38 0.59 12.74
N ASP A 39 -4.34 0.36 13.65
CA ASP A 39 -5.13 1.43 14.24
C ASP A 39 -4.29 2.42 15.04
N ASP A 40 -3.29 1.96 15.77
CA ASP A 40 -2.37 2.80 16.54
C ASP A 40 -1.49 3.67 15.63
N LYS A 41 -0.90 3.08 14.59
CA LYS A 41 0.09 3.74 13.74
C LYS A 41 -0.50 4.60 12.61
N PHE A 42 -1.65 4.21 12.06
CA PHE A 42 -2.14 4.76 10.79
C PHE A 42 -3.53 5.39 10.91
N ALA A 43 -4.07 5.55 12.11
CA ALA A 43 -5.32 6.28 12.29
C ALA A 43 -5.13 7.78 11.99
N ILE A 44 -6.15 8.36 11.39
CA ILE A 44 -6.32 9.81 11.23
C ILE A 44 -7.68 10.20 11.81
N HIS A 45 -7.93 11.50 12.02
CA HIS A 45 -9.10 12.01 12.77
C HIS A 45 -10.41 11.24 12.59
N LEU A 46 -10.82 10.94 11.35
CA LEU A 46 -12.10 10.28 11.04
C LEU A 46 -11.94 8.86 10.46
N LEU A 47 -10.72 8.34 10.35
CA LEU A 47 -10.44 7.04 9.73
C LEU A 47 -9.57 6.18 10.66
N LYS A 48 -10.08 4.99 11.00
CA LYS A 48 -9.29 4.02 11.75
C LYS A 48 -8.11 3.56 10.90
N GLY A 49 -6.97 3.29 11.52
CA GLY A 49 -5.78 2.90 10.78
C GLY A 49 -5.95 1.61 9.98
N ARG A 50 -6.72 0.62 10.48
CA ARG A 50 -7.11 -0.58 9.72
C ARG A 50 -7.88 -0.29 8.42
N ASP A 51 -8.51 0.89 8.33
CA ASP A 51 -9.29 1.36 7.19
C ASP A 51 -8.49 2.30 6.27
N SER A 52 -7.23 2.62 6.61
CA SER A 52 -6.28 3.31 5.71
C SER A 52 -5.66 2.33 4.71
N GLU A 53 -5.06 2.83 3.63
CA GLU A 53 -4.32 1.96 2.70
C GLU A 53 -3.06 1.39 3.33
N ARG A 54 -2.30 2.20 4.08
CA ARG A 54 -1.14 1.74 4.87
C ARG A 54 -1.53 0.63 5.84
N GLY A 55 -2.58 0.82 6.63
CA GLY A 55 -3.01 -0.18 7.61
C GLY A 55 -3.55 -1.46 6.96
N ARG A 56 -4.32 -1.37 5.87
CA ARG A 56 -4.71 -2.57 5.11
C ARG A 56 -3.51 -3.32 4.56
N PHE A 57 -2.51 -2.60 4.05
CA PHE A 57 -1.28 -3.19 3.55
C PHE A 57 -0.48 -3.87 4.67
N TYR A 58 -0.33 -3.19 5.81
CA TYR A 58 0.34 -3.69 7.00
C TYR A 58 -0.33 -4.94 7.58
N ILE A 59 -1.66 -4.96 7.67
CA ILE A 59 -2.39 -6.13 8.18
C ILE A 59 -2.13 -7.35 7.29
N LYS A 60 -2.21 -7.15 5.97
CA LYS A 60 -2.03 -8.22 4.98
C LYS A 60 -0.60 -8.74 4.94
N ASN A 61 0.38 -7.84 4.82
CA ASN A 61 1.77 -8.21 4.53
C ASN A 61 2.64 -8.29 5.78
N GLY A 62 2.18 -7.75 6.91
CA GLY A 62 2.96 -7.59 8.12
C GLY A 62 3.79 -6.30 8.11
N PRO A 63 4.58 -6.08 9.18
CA PRO A 63 5.47 -4.93 9.25
C PRO A 63 6.52 -4.98 8.12
N PRO A 64 6.88 -3.83 7.55
CA PRO A 64 8.04 -3.73 6.69
C PRO A 64 9.34 -3.91 7.48
N ASP A 65 10.41 -4.26 6.78
CA ASP A 65 11.76 -4.35 7.35
C ASP A 65 12.33 -2.95 7.61
N ASP A 66 12.01 -1.98 6.75
CA ASP A 66 12.44 -0.58 6.89
C ASP A 66 11.39 0.38 6.31
N ILE A 67 11.36 1.60 6.83
CA ILE A 67 10.47 2.69 6.40
C ILE A 67 11.31 3.93 6.14
N ASN A 68 11.27 4.43 4.90
CA ASN A 68 11.85 5.71 4.54
C ASN A 68 10.72 6.75 4.35
N ASP A 69 10.62 7.68 5.30
CA ASP A 69 9.69 8.80 5.26
C ASP A 69 10.37 10.01 4.61
N MET A 70 9.78 10.51 3.54
CA MET A 70 10.23 11.68 2.81
C MET A 70 9.22 12.80 3.00
N PRO A 71 9.55 13.84 3.79
CA PRO A 71 8.64 14.95 4.03
C PRO A 71 8.37 15.74 2.75
N ILE A 72 7.42 16.67 2.83
CA ILE A 72 7.12 17.58 1.72
C ILE A 72 8.39 18.29 1.23
N THR A 73 8.53 18.39 -0.09
CA THR A 73 9.61 19.14 -0.75
C THR A 73 9.00 20.20 -1.66
N ASP A 74 9.80 21.16 -2.13
CA ASP A 74 9.34 22.23 -3.03
C ASP A 74 8.69 21.70 -4.32
N TRP A 75 9.04 20.47 -4.70
CA TRP A 75 8.69 19.86 -5.97
C TRP A 75 7.80 18.61 -5.84
N GLY A 76 7.60 18.09 -4.62
CA GLY A 76 7.01 16.78 -4.39
C GLY A 76 6.17 16.70 -3.11
N ARG A 77 5.16 15.83 -3.16
CA ARG A 77 4.27 15.53 -2.03
C ARG A 77 4.98 14.69 -0.96
N PRO A 78 4.48 14.62 0.29
CA PRO A 78 4.99 13.69 1.29
C PRO A 78 4.89 12.24 0.82
N LEU A 79 5.99 11.49 0.92
CA LEU A 79 6.10 10.10 0.46
C LEU A 79 6.59 9.21 1.60
N GLU A 80 6.18 7.96 1.56
CA GLU A 80 6.64 6.94 2.51
C GLU A 80 6.95 5.66 1.73
N ILE A 81 8.17 5.15 1.82
CA ILE A 81 8.57 3.90 1.16
C ILE A 81 8.76 2.82 2.21
N TRP A 82 8.05 1.71 2.04
CA TRP A 82 8.18 0.52 2.87
C TRP A 82 8.98 -0.54 2.15
N TYR A 83 10.03 -1.05 2.79
CA TYR A 83 10.89 -2.09 2.24
C TYR A 83 10.56 -3.45 2.84
N TYR A 84 10.44 -4.46 1.98
CA TYR A 84 10.24 -5.86 2.31
C TYR A 84 11.36 -6.66 1.66
N TYR A 85 12.57 -6.55 2.21
CA TYR A 85 13.80 -7.09 1.64
C TYR A 85 13.72 -8.61 1.47
N ALA A 86 13.18 -9.31 2.47
CA ALA A 86 13.03 -10.76 2.41
C ALA A 86 12.07 -11.22 1.30
N GLN A 87 11.08 -10.39 0.95
CA GLN A 87 10.12 -10.66 -0.11
C GLN A 87 10.52 -10.04 -1.46
N GLY A 88 11.61 -9.26 -1.49
CA GLY A 88 12.15 -8.67 -2.71
C GLY A 88 11.27 -7.57 -3.33
N TYR A 89 10.50 -6.83 -2.52
CA TYR A 89 9.70 -5.72 -3.03
C TYR A 89 9.69 -4.52 -2.07
N SER A 90 9.30 -3.36 -2.59
CA SER A 90 9.02 -2.15 -1.81
C SER A 90 7.70 -1.53 -2.26
N VAL A 91 7.10 -0.71 -1.40
CA VAL A 91 5.83 -0.03 -1.66
C VAL A 91 5.98 1.44 -1.38
N LEU A 92 5.61 2.25 -2.37
CA LEU A 92 5.57 3.69 -2.26
C LEU A 92 4.14 4.14 -1.96
N PHE A 93 4.01 4.86 -0.85
CA PHE A 93 2.82 5.59 -0.46
C PHE A 93 3.04 7.09 -0.70
N CYS A 94 1.98 7.80 -1.07
CA CYS A 94 1.99 9.25 -1.25
C CYS A 94 0.73 9.85 -0.64
N ASP A 95 0.91 10.91 0.15
CA ASP A 95 -0.21 11.73 0.59
C ASP A 95 -0.64 12.69 -0.54
N LYS A 96 -1.49 12.17 -1.43
CA LYS A 96 -2.00 12.92 -2.59
C LYS A 96 -2.87 14.13 -2.20
N ARG A 97 -3.39 14.15 -0.96
CA ARG A 97 -4.36 15.16 -0.50
C ARG A 97 -3.80 16.09 0.57
N CYS A 98 -2.59 15.81 1.08
CA CYS A 98 -1.98 16.48 2.22
C CYS A 98 -2.89 16.42 3.46
N ASP A 99 -3.60 15.31 3.66
CA ASP A 99 -4.55 15.10 4.75
C ASP A 99 -4.04 14.10 5.82
N GLY A 100 -2.79 13.65 5.69
CA GLY A 100 -2.16 12.66 6.55
C GLY A 100 -2.54 11.22 6.21
N ASN A 101 -3.22 10.96 5.09
CA ASN A 101 -3.62 9.62 4.64
C ASN A 101 -2.98 9.21 3.31
N PRO A 102 -1.68 8.84 3.32
CA PRO A 102 -0.99 8.27 2.18
C PRO A 102 -1.71 7.07 1.57
N VAL A 103 -1.75 7.06 0.24
CA VAL A 103 -2.27 5.97 -0.59
C VAL A 103 -1.14 5.31 -1.37
N ILE A 104 -1.29 4.03 -1.69
CA ILE A 104 -0.34 3.28 -2.52
C ILE A 104 -0.31 3.91 -3.91
N VAL A 105 0.89 4.29 -4.34
CA VAL A 105 1.16 4.79 -5.68
C VAL A 105 1.76 3.70 -6.53
N LYS A 106 2.76 2.98 -6.01
CA LYS A 106 3.49 1.95 -6.75
C LYS A 106 4.04 0.87 -5.83
N ILE A 107 4.12 -0.35 -6.35
CA ILE A 107 4.83 -1.48 -5.73
C ILE A 107 5.98 -1.82 -6.66
N PHE A 108 7.22 -1.71 -6.18
CA PHE A 108 8.42 -2.05 -6.92
C PHE A 108 8.85 -3.46 -6.54
N LYS A 109 9.09 -4.34 -7.51
CA LYS A 109 9.61 -5.68 -7.25
C LYS A 109 10.97 -5.85 -7.89
N SER A 110 11.85 -6.57 -7.20
CA SER A 110 13.17 -6.89 -7.72
C SER A 110 13.05 -7.74 -8.99
N GLY A 111 13.74 -7.33 -10.06
CA GLY A 111 13.75 -8.04 -11.34
C GLY A 111 12.59 -7.74 -12.29
N GLU A 112 11.66 -6.85 -11.92
CA GLU A 112 10.65 -6.30 -12.85
C GLU A 112 11.14 -4.93 -13.34
N GLU A 113 11.62 -4.85 -14.60
CA GLU A 113 11.94 -3.59 -15.26
C GLU A 113 10.64 -2.95 -15.78
N ASP A 114 10.08 -2.02 -15.01
CA ASP A 114 8.93 -1.21 -15.43
C ASP A 114 9.40 -0.08 -16.38
N ILE A 115 9.82 -0.44 -17.58
CA ILE A 115 10.44 0.48 -18.56
C ILE A 115 9.49 1.60 -19.03
N ASP A 116 8.17 1.50 -18.82
CA ASP A 116 7.22 2.32 -19.59
C ASP A 116 6.00 2.87 -18.84
N ASP A 117 5.91 2.71 -17.52
CA ASP A 117 4.83 3.34 -16.74
C ASP A 117 5.39 4.28 -15.68
N GLU A 118 5.81 5.46 -16.14
CA GLU A 118 6.21 6.61 -15.32
C GLU A 118 5.02 7.48 -14.89
N ARG A 119 3.77 7.09 -15.18
CA ARG A 119 2.59 7.91 -14.84
C ARG A 119 2.45 8.18 -13.34
N TRP A 120 3.00 7.30 -12.51
CA TRP A 120 3.04 7.47 -11.06
C TRP A 120 3.91 8.68 -10.63
N LEU A 121 4.84 9.15 -11.47
CA LEU A 121 5.61 10.38 -11.19
C LEU A 121 4.72 11.61 -11.12
N ILE A 122 3.63 11.66 -11.89
CA ILE A 122 2.64 12.74 -11.84
C ILE A 122 1.95 12.78 -10.47
N ASP A 123 1.73 11.62 -9.85
CA ASP A 123 1.09 11.55 -8.55
C ASP A 123 1.97 12.11 -7.42
N ILE A 124 3.29 11.91 -7.51
CA ILE A 124 4.23 12.30 -6.46
C ILE A 124 4.82 13.71 -6.67
N ALA A 125 4.98 14.14 -7.93
CA ALA A 125 5.62 15.39 -8.29
C ALA A 125 4.92 16.05 -9.51
N PRO A 126 3.64 16.44 -9.35
CA PRO A 126 2.83 16.95 -10.46
C PRO A 126 3.36 18.27 -11.08
N GLY A 127 4.22 19.00 -10.35
CA GLY A 127 4.81 20.25 -10.81
C GLY A 127 6.08 20.09 -11.66
N THR A 128 6.76 18.94 -11.59
CA THR A 128 8.04 18.69 -12.28
C THR A 128 7.90 17.77 -13.48
N TYR A 129 6.95 16.83 -13.45
CA TYR A 129 6.75 15.88 -14.54
C TYR A 129 5.59 16.32 -15.44
N LYS A 130 5.92 16.87 -16.62
CA LYS A 130 4.93 17.09 -17.70
C LYS A 130 4.92 15.83 -18.56
N ALA A 131 3.82 15.09 -18.54
CA ALA A 131 3.62 13.95 -19.43
C ALA A 131 3.82 14.40 -20.90
N GLY A 132 4.84 13.85 -21.57
CA GLY A 132 5.09 14.08 -23.00
C GLY A 132 6.10 15.17 -23.36
N GLN A 133 7.22 15.33 -22.62
CA GLN A 133 8.42 15.82 -23.28
C GLN A 133 9.21 14.61 -23.77
N GLU A 134 9.11 14.36 -25.08
CA GLU A 134 10.05 13.53 -25.81
C GLU A 134 11.46 13.89 -25.33
N THR A 135 12.22 12.88 -24.92
CA THR A 135 13.65 13.02 -24.73
C THR A 135 14.22 13.50 -26.06
N GLU A 136 14.52 14.79 -26.17
CA GLU A 136 15.40 15.28 -27.24
C GLU A 136 16.74 14.56 -27.04
N GLU A 137 16.98 13.54 -27.85
CA GLU A 137 18.30 12.93 -28.03
C GLU A 137 19.25 14.05 -28.46
N TYR A 138 20.25 14.32 -27.63
CA TYR A 138 21.35 15.20 -28.01
C TYR A 138 22.23 14.45 -29.03
N GLU A 139 22.13 14.83 -30.31
CA GLU A 139 23.12 14.50 -31.36
C GLU A 139 24.48 15.18 -31.11
#